data_AF-A0A1I8AM51-F1
#
_entry.id   AF-A0A1I8AM51-F1
#
_cell.length_a   1.000
_cell.length_b   1.000
_cell.length_c   1.000
_cell.angle_alpha   90.00
_cell.angle_beta   90.00
_cell.angle_gamma   90.00
#
_symmetry.space_group_name_H-M   'P 1'
#
loop_
_entity.id
_entity.type
_entity.pdbx_description
1 polymer ?
#
loop_
_entity_poly.entity_id
_entity_poly.type
_entity_poly.pdbx_seq_one_letter_code
_entity_poly.pdbx_strand_id
1 'polypeptide(L)'
;MSGAKYWGDERHDDAVYAVYLRKVRYVPPSGYDGLPIYRPIDPDTHHLMQSKDSDHLQWETIKEKVIKSGTLERLVECLIGDDDKMDSRHFQVFFTTYRAYATALDVLELLTRRYELLDDEDVGSRSAITIQNSIRTVIVCWMDAFEKDFYEIDSDESTILNRLVDFGRRHNLVDIKSRAEKLRHRFRRIVEQGGLNAQLPSMSQYTFALGYDSSDYLYSQERAKMFDVGRENCVQIAEQLTFWDAALFKELLPYQCQGSVWSRRHKNHPDTVYTVRATIDQFNAVSQRVMTSIVLPECRSDFRAKIIAKWIEIARFFDKNFCSLTITMFSKKNSVP
;
A
#
# COMPACT_ATOMS: atom_id res chain seq x y z
N MET A 1 -10.39 30.66 -0.28
CA MET A 1 -10.46 29.36 -0.99
C MET A 1 -11.89 28.86 -0.87
N SER A 2 -12.63 28.81 -1.97
CA SER A 2 -13.98 28.24 -1.97
C SER A 2 -13.87 26.72 -1.84
N GLY A 3 -14.16 26.17 -0.67
CA GLY A 3 -14.26 24.72 -0.48
C GLY A 3 -15.39 24.12 -1.32
N ALA A 4 -15.20 22.90 -1.82
CA ALA A 4 -16.25 22.16 -2.50
C ALA A 4 -17.38 21.85 -1.49
N LYS A 5 -18.63 22.15 -1.85
CA LYS A 5 -19.81 21.90 -0.99
C LYS A 5 -20.50 20.62 -1.45
N TYR A 6 -20.74 19.70 -0.53
CA TYR A 6 -21.55 18.51 -0.82
C TYR A 6 -22.95 18.92 -1.26
N TRP A 7 -23.41 18.34 -2.37
CA TRP A 7 -24.69 18.65 -3.00
C TRP A 7 -25.70 17.51 -2.84
N GLY A 8 -25.26 16.27 -2.98
CA GLY A 8 -26.13 15.10 -2.85
C GLY A 8 -25.50 13.83 -3.43
N ASP A 9 -26.24 12.73 -3.40
CA ASP A 9 -25.83 11.46 -4.00
C ASP A 9 -26.57 11.26 -5.35
N GLU A 10 -25.83 10.90 -6.40
CA GLU A 10 -26.34 10.48 -7.71
C GLU A 10 -26.28 8.95 -7.78
N ARG A 11 -27.42 8.30 -8.02
CA ARG A 11 -27.54 6.84 -8.04
C ARG A 11 -27.71 6.34 -9.48
N HIS A 12 -26.85 5.43 -9.88
CA HIS A 12 -26.95 4.61 -11.08
C HIS A 12 -27.17 3.15 -10.67
N ASP A 13 -27.49 2.30 -11.64
CA ASP A 13 -27.77 0.87 -11.39
C ASP A 13 -26.54 0.12 -10.84
N ASP A 14 -25.34 0.55 -11.22
CA ASP A 14 -24.04 -0.06 -10.92
C ASP A 14 -23.18 0.74 -9.93
N ALA A 15 -23.55 1.99 -9.61
CA ALA A 15 -22.78 2.84 -8.70
C ALA A 15 -23.57 4.00 -8.07
N VAL A 16 -23.04 4.50 -6.95
CA VAL A 16 -23.50 5.72 -6.26
C VAL A 16 -22.33 6.69 -6.20
N TYR A 17 -22.57 7.93 -6.64
CA TYR A 17 -21.59 9.01 -6.63
C TYR A 17 -22.00 10.11 -5.66
N ALA A 18 -21.08 10.52 -4.80
CA ALA A 18 -21.21 11.75 -4.04
C ALA A 18 -20.87 12.94 -4.97
N VAL A 19 -21.81 13.88 -5.08
CA VAL A 19 -21.68 15.08 -5.89
C VAL A 19 -21.27 16.25 -5.02
N TYR A 20 -20.20 16.92 -5.42
CA TYR A 20 -19.74 18.16 -4.83
C TYR A 20 -19.82 19.31 -5.85
N LEU A 21 -20.20 20.50 -5.39
CA LEU A 21 -20.19 21.71 -6.20
C LEU A 21 -19.05 22.61 -5.75
N ARG A 22 -18.17 22.95 -6.68
CA ARG A 22 -17.02 23.81 -6.44
C ARG A 22 -17.13 25.08 -7.28
N LYS A 23 -17.12 26.24 -6.63
CA LYS A 23 -17.02 27.53 -7.32
C LYS A 23 -15.57 27.78 -7.72
N VAL A 24 -15.32 27.92 -9.01
CA VAL A 24 -14.00 28.19 -9.59
C VAL A 24 -14.03 29.56 -10.24
N ARG A 25 -13.02 30.39 -9.94
CA ARG A 25 -12.85 31.69 -10.60
C ARG A 25 -12.02 31.49 -11.86
N TYR A 26 -12.50 31.98 -12.99
CA TYR A 26 -11.62 32.22 -14.12
C TYR A 26 -10.87 33.52 -13.87
N VAL A 27 -9.55 33.42 -13.77
CA VAL A 27 -8.67 34.58 -13.94
C VAL A 27 -8.10 34.44 -15.35
N PRO A 28 -8.55 35.24 -16.33
CA PRO A 28 -7.94 35.20 -17.66
C PRO A 28 -6.42 35.46 -17.55
N PRO A 29 -5.58 34.77 -18.33
CA PRO A 29 -4.14 35.01 -18.33
C PRO A 29 -3.83 36.50 -18.58
N SER A 30 -2.84 37.04 -17.89
CA SER A 30 -2.39 38.42 -18.08
C SER A 30 -1.99 38.64 -19.55
N GLY A 31 -2.75 39.47 -20.29
CA GLY A 31 -2.53 39.77 -21.71
C GLY A 31 -3.59 39.23 -22.68
N TYR A 32 -4.66 38.60 -22.20
CA TYR A 32 -5.80 38.19 -23.04
C TYR A 32 -6.76 39.38 -23.27
N ASP A 33 -6.48 40.21 -24.27
CA ASP A 33 -7.44 41.20 -24.77
C ASP A 33 -8.57 40.49 -25.54
N GLY A 34 -9.80 40.76 -25.12
CA GLY A 34 -11.00 39.99 -25.44
C GLY A 34 -11.20 39.66 -26.92
N LEU A 35 -11.29 38.36 -27.21
CA LEU A 35 -12.03 37.86 -28.36
C LEU A 35 -13.49 37.65 -27.95
N PRO A 36 -14.47 38.25 -28.64
CA PRO A 36 -15.87 37.98 -28.37
C PRO A 36 -16.18 36.53 -28.75
N ILE A 37 -16.64 35.75 -27.76
CA ILE A 37 -17.25 34.45 -28.03
C ILE A 37 -18.49 34.71 -28.90
N TYR A 38 -18.48 34.15 -30.11
CA TYR A 38 -19.53 34.25 -31.11
C TYR A 38 -20.88 33.84 -30.49
N ARG A 39 -21.70 34.83 -30.09
CA ARG A 39 -23.15 34.63 -29.99
C ARG A 39 -23.74 34.91 -31.37
N PRO A 40 -24.74 34.13 -31.83
CA PRO A 40 -25.47 34.47 -33.04
C PRO A 40 -25.98 35.91 -32.93
N ILE A 41 -25.63 36.73 -33.93
CA ILE A 41 -25.97 38.15 -34.02
C ILE A 41 -27.48 38.27 -34.13
N ASP A 42 -28.12 38.88 -33.13
CA ASP A 42 -29.48 39.37 -33.24
C ASP A 42 -29.43 40.67 -34.07
N PRO A 43 -30.17 40.83 -35.19
CA PRO A 43 -29.92 41.90 -36.15
C PRO A 43 -30.25 43.33 -35.71
N ASP A 44 -30.82 43.57 -34.54
CA ASP A 44 -31.47 44.85 -34.21
C ASP A 44 -30.86 45.57 -32.99
N THR A 45 -29.56 45.88 -32.99
CA THR A 45 -29.06 46.88 -32.01
C THR A 45 -27.87 47.70 -32.52
N HIS A 46 -28.15 48.96 -32.86
CA HIS A 46 -27.16 49.98 -33.21
C HIS A 46 -26.24 50.35 -32.03
N HIS A 47 -24.97 50.56 -32.36
CA HIS A 47 -23.84 50.94 -31.50
C HIS A 47 -24.13 52.06 -30.49
N LEU A 48 -23.70 51.85 -29.23
CA LEU A 48 -23.20 52.92 -28.35
C LEU A 48 -21.91 52.45 -27.63
N MET A 49 -21.02 53.41 -27.46
CA MET A 49 -19.60 53.28 -27.11
C MET A 49 -19.30 52.76 -25.68
N GLN A 50 -18.12 52.13 -25.58
CA GLN A 50 -17.16 52.11 -24.47
C GLN A 50 -17.66 52.51 -23.07
N SER A 51 -17.71 51.52 -22.18
CA SER A 51 -17.42 51.71 -20.75
C SER A 51 -16.25 50.81 -20.34
N LYS A 52 -15.18 51.45 -19.85
CA LYS A 52 -14.18 50.84 -18.95
C LYS A 52 -14.91 50.23 -17.73
N ASP A 53 -14.26 49.25 -17.12
CA ASP A 53 -14.70 48.43 -15.98
C ASP A 53 -15.66 47.28 -16.32
N SER A 54 -15.07 46.18 -16.79
CA SER A 54 -15.65 44.86 -16.57
C SER A 54 -14.60 43.96 -15.94
N ASP A 55 -14.25 44.29 -14.69
CA ASP A 55 -13.66 43.34 -13.74
C ASP A 55 -14.75 42.34 -13.30
N HIS A 56 -15.44 41.73 -14.28
CA HIS A 56 -16.47 40.74 -14.04
C HIS A 56 -15.77 39.47 -13.59
N LEU A 57 -15.80 39.21 -12.29
CA LEU A 57 -15.42 37.90 -11.77
C LEU A 57 -16.30 36.83 -12.43
N GLN A 58 -15.74 36.12 -13.41
CA GLN A 58 -16.38 34.95 -14.00
C GLN A 58 -16.17 33.78 -13.04
N TRP A 59 -17.25 33.36 -12.38
CA TRP A 59 -17.28 32.16 -11.55
C TRP A 59 -18.08 31.07 -12.26
N GLU A 60 -17.50 29.89 -12.41
CA GLU A 60 -18.22 28.69 -12.82
C GLU A 60 -18.38 27.75 -11.63
N THR A 61 -19.56 27.13 -11.51
CA THR A 61 -19.77 26.07 -10.53
C THR A 61 -19.54 24.74 -11.21
N ILE A 62 -18.43 24.09 -10.90
CA ILE A 62 -18.07 22.79 -11.45
C ILE A 62 -18.68 21.71 -10.57
N LYS A 63 -19.32 20.72 -11.21
CA LYS A 63 -19.82 19.51 -10.57
C LYS A 63 -18.70 18.47 -10.55
N GLU A 64 -18.31 18.05 -9.36
CA GLU A 64 -17.30 17.02 -9.14
C GLU A 64 -17.99 15.76 -8.59
N LYS A 65 -17.79 14.61 -9.26
CA LYS A 65 -18.38 13.33 -8.85
C LYS A 65 -17.31 12.46 -8.23
N VAL A 66 -17.59 11.92 -7.04
CA VAL A 66 -16.70 10.98 -6.34
C VAL A 66 -17.46 9.69 -6.08
N ILE A 67 -16.94 8.56 -6.56
CA ILE A 67 -17.57 7.25 -6.33
C ILE A 67 -17.63 6.94 -4.83
N LYS A 68 -18.82 6.58 -4.35
CA LYS A 68 -19.11 6.22 -2.95
C LYS A 68 -19.23 4.71 -2.78
N SER A 69 -19.84 4.05 -3.76
CA SER A 69 -19.97 2.59 -3.85
C SER A 69 -20.28 2.20 -5.29
N GLY A 70 -19.93 1.00 -5.71
CA GLY A 70 -20.31 0.46 -7.02
C GLY A 70 -19.86 -0.98 -7.17
N THR A 71 -20.16 -1.57 -8.32
CA THR A 71 -19.61 -2.88 -8.69
C THR A 71 -18.09 -2.80 -8.90
N LEU A 72 -17.43 -3.97 -8.98
CA LEU A 72 -15.99 -4.00 -9.21
C LEU A 72 -15.61 -3.34 -10.54
N GLU A 73 -16.39 -3.61 -11.59
CA GLU A 73 -16.28 -2.99 -12.91
C GLU A 73 -16.24 -1.48 -12.77
N ARG A 74 -17.18 -0.92 -12.01
CA ARG A 74 -17.31 0.53 -11.89
C ARG A 74 -16.20 1.16 -11.07
N LEU A 75 -15.71 0.46 -10.05
CA LEU A 75 -14.54 0.88 -9.28
C LEU A 75 -13.26 0.86 -10.13
N VAL A 76 -13.08 -0.15 -10.99
CA VAL A 76 -11.97 -0.22 -11.95
C VAL A 76 -12.11 0.87 -13.01
N GLU A 77 -13.33 1.17 -13.44
CA GLU A 77 -13.57 2.23 -14.43
C GLU A 77 -13.14 3.62 -13.90
N CYS A 78 -13.42 3.89 -12.64
CA CYS A 78 -13.04 5.13 -11.95
C CYS A 78 -11.53 5.27 -11.67
N LEU A 79 -10.70 4.29 -12.04
CA LEU A 79 -9.23 4.49 -12.07
C LEU A 79 -8.81 5.53 -13.10
N ILE A 80 -9.69 5.82 -14.07
CA ILE A 80 -9.52 6.85 -15.08
C ILE A 80 -10.55 7.94 -14.79
N GLY A 81 -10.07 9.15 -14.57
CA GLY A 81 -10.89 10.32 -14.27
C GLY A 81 -11.60 10.88 -15.50
N ASP A 82 -12.40 11.91 -15.29
CA ASP A 82 -13.16 12.61 -16.33
C ASP A 82 -12.28 13.30 -17.39
N ASP A 83 -10.97 13.43 -17.12
CA ASP A 83 -9.97 13.97 -18.04
C ASP A 83 -9.23 12.89 -18.86
N ASP A 84 -9.78 11.67 -18.88
CA ASP A 84 -9.22 10.47 -19.52
C ASP A 84 -7.86 10.03 -18.97
N LYS A 85 -7.42 10.59 -17.84
CA LYS A 85 -6.14 10.28 -17.18
C LYS A 85 -6.33 9.45 -15.93
N MET A 86 -5.26 8.78 -15.51
CA MET A 86 -5.24 8.02 -14.26
C MET A 86 -5.51 8.95 -13.05
N ASP A 87 -6.57 8.66 -12.28
CA ASP A 87 -6.80 9.29 -10.98
C ASP A 87 -5.86 8.65 -9.95
N SER A 88 -4.80 9.37 -9.57
CA SER A 88 -3.79 8.90 -8.63
C SER A 88 -4.33 8.64 -7.22
N ARG A 89 -5.34 9.40 -6.79
CA ARG A 89 -5.96 9.23 -5.46
C ARG A 89 -6.81 7.97 -5.46
N HIS A 90 -7.66 7.80 -6.47
CA HIS A 90 -8.48 6.59 -6.59
C HIS A 90 -7.61 5.36 -6.81
N PHE A 91 -6.57 5.45 -7.64
CA PHE A 91 -5.55 4.40 -7.83
C PHE A 91 -4.98 3.94 -6.48
N GLN A 92 -4.48 4.87 -5.65
CA GLN A 92 -3.87 4.52 -4.37
C GLN A 92 -4.86 3.85 -3.42
N VAL A 93 -6.08 4.39 -3.30
CA VAL A 93 -7.12 3.84 -2.42
C VAL A 93 -7.55 2.46 -2.89
N PHE A 94 -7.82 2.31 -4.19
CA PHE A 94 -8.26 1.06 -4.79
C PHE A 94 -7.20 -0.03 -4.62
N PHE A 95 -5.96 0.19 -5.07
CA PHE A 95 -4.93 -0.85 -4.99
C PHE A 95 -4.44 -1.15 -3.57
N THR A 96 -4.70 -0.26 -2.60
CA THR A 96 -4.47 -0.57 -1.18
C THR A 96 -5.57 -1.49 -0.60
N THR A 97 -6.78 -1.49 -1.15
CA THR A 97 -7.97 -2.07 -0.48
C THR A 97 -8.72 -3.14 -1.26
N TYR A 98 -8.52 -3.27 -2.57
CA TYR A 98 -9.34 -4.16 -3.41
C TYR A 98 -9.30 -5.63 -3.00
N ARG A 99 -8.18 -6.11 -2.44
CA ARG A 99 -8.00 -7.50 -1.97
C ARG A 99 -9.02 -7.93 -0.90
N ALA A 100 -9.73 -6.97 -0.30
CA ALA A 100 -10.81 -7.28 0.63
C ALA A 100 -12.08 -7.80 -0.06
N TYR A 101 -12.27 -7.54 -1.36
CA TYR A 101 -13.50 -7.83 -2.09
C TYR A 101 -13.29 -8.36 -3.53
N ALA A 102 -12.06 -8.39 -4.05
CA ALA A 102 -11.73 -8.88 -5.39
C ALA A 102 -10.35 -9.55 -5.41
N THR A 103 -10.07 -10.33 -6.45
CA THR A 103 -8.74 -10.90 -6.71
C THR A 103 -7.96 -10.06 -7.72
N ALA A 104 -6.63 -10.23 -7.73
CA ALA A 104 -5.78 -9.60 -8.74
C ALA A 104 -6.17 -10.05 -10.16
N LEU A 105 -6.63 -11.30 -10.32
CA LEU A 105 -7.09 -11.81 -11.61
C LEU A 105 -8.33 -11.06 -12.11
N ASP A 106 -9.33 -10.85 -11.24
CA ASP A 106 -10.56 -10.12 -11.59
C ASP A 106 -10.25 -8.68 -12.06
N VAL A 107 -9.35 -7.99 -11.34
CA VAL A 107 -8.92 -6.63 -11.68
C VAL A 107 -8.17 -6.61 -13.00
N LEU A 108 -7.26 -7.56 -13.22
CA LEU A 108 -6.52 -7.67 -14.47
C LEU A 108 -7.47 -7.88 -15.66
N GLU A 109 -8.43 -8.81 -15.54
CA GLU A 109 -9.41 -9.10 -16.60
C GLU A 109 -10.22 -7.87 -16.98
N LEU A 110 -10.66 -7.08 -15.99
CA LEU A 110 -11.41 -5.84 -16.25
C LEU A 110 -10.56 -4.78 -16.95
N LEU A 111 -9.30 -4.61 -16.53
CA LEU A 111 -8.38 -3.68 -17.17
C LEU A 111 -8.05 -4.08 -18.61
N THR A 112 -7.72 -5.35 -18.85
CA THR A 112 -7.39 -5.84 -20.20
C THR A 112 -8.61 -5.83 -21.11
N ARG A 113 -9.79 -6.23 -20.61
CA ARG A 113 -11.03 -6.17 -21.38
C ARG A 113 -11.36 -4.74 -21.79
N ARG A 114 -11.24 -3.77 -20.87
CA ARG A 114 -11.47 -2.36 -21.19
C ARG A 114 -10.48 -1.84 -22.23
N TYR A 115 -9.22 -2.28 -22.17
CA TYR A 115 -8.22 -1.93 -23.18
C TYR A 115 -8.58 -2.47 -24.56
N GLU A 116 -8.97 -3.75 -24.63
CA GLU A 116 -9.35 -4.46 -25.87
C GLU A 116 -10.62 -3.86 -26.51
N LEU A 117 -11.63 -3.48 -25.71
CA LEU A 117 -12.83 -2.81 -26.23
C LEU A 117 -12.51 -1.47 -26.92
N LEU A 118 -11.51 -0.74 -26.43
CA LEU A 118 -11.04 0.50 -27.05
C LEU A 118 -10.18 0.26 -28.30
N ASP A 119 -9.67 -0.95 -28.49
CA ASP A 119 -8.88 -1.37 -29.66
C ASP A 119 -9.79 -1.83 -30.80
N ASP A 120 -10.90 -2.50 -30.47
CA ASP A 120 -11.92 -3.01 -31.42
C ASP A 120 -12.85 -1.91 -31.96
N GLU A 121 -13.12 -0.87 -31.16
CA GLU A 121 -13.78 0.33 -31.65
C GLU A 121 -12.79 1.05 -32.58
N ASP A 122 -12.93 0.84 -33.91
CA ASP A 122 -12.18 1.41 -35.04
C ASP A 122 -12.24 2.96 -35.11
N VAL A 123 -11.97 3.60 -33.99
CA VAL A 123 -12.16 5.01 -33.69
C VAL A 123 -10.86 5.51 -33.11
N GLY A 124 -10.02 6.07 -33.98
CA GLY A 124 -8.89 6.93 -33.63
C GLY A 124 -9.28 8.23 -32.91
N SER A 125 -10.31 8.19 -32.05
CA SER A 125 -10.64 9.28 -31.15
C SER A 125 -9.47 9.46 -30.20
N ARG A 126 -9.00 10.70 -30.12
CA ARG A 126 -7.94 11.12 -29.21
C ARG A 126 -8.23 10.70 -27.76
N SER A 127 -9.50 10.61 -27.37
CA SER A 127 -9.95 10.14 -26.06
C SER A 127 -9.66 8.65 -25.86
N ALA A 128 -10.04 7.76 -26.79
CA ALA A 128 -9.80 6.32 -26.69
C ALA A 128 -8.31 5.99 -26.52
N ILE A 129 -7.44 6.63 -27.32
CA ILE A 129 -5.98 6.50 -27.21
C ILE A 129 -5.48 7.00 -25.85
N THR A 130 -6.05 8.08 -25.32
CA THR A 130 -5.67 8.62 -24.00
C THR A 130 -6.06 7.66 -22.90
N ILE A 131 -7.27 7.09 -22.95
CA ILE A 131 -7.75 6.09 -22.00
C ILE A 131 -6.90 4.82 -22.06
N GLN A 132 -6.57 4.30 -23.25
CA GLN A 132 -5.68 3.13 -23.40
C GLN A 132 -4.30 3.38 -22.77
N ASN A 133 -3.72 4.57 -22.99
CA ASN A 133 -2.46 4.95 -22.35
C ASN A 133 -2.59 5.06 -20.83
N SER A 134 -3.73 5.52 -20.33
CA SER A 134 -4.03 5.57 -18.90
C SER A 134 -4.17 4.16 -18.31
N ILE A 135 -4.85 3.22 -18.99
CA ILE A 135 -4.92 1.81 -18.57
C ILE A 135 -3.52 1.19 -18.52
N ARG A 136 -2.72 1.38 -19.57
CA ARG A 136 -1.31 0.92 -19.59
C ARG A 136 -0.54 1.48 -18.40
N THR A 137 -0.70 2.78 -18.11
CA THR A 137 -0.07 3.44 -16.96
C THR A 137 -0.53 2.83 -15.64
N VAL A 138 -1.83 2.59 -15.47
CA VAL A 138 -2.41 1.91 -14.29
C VAL A 138 -1.78 0.54 -14.09
N ILE A 139 -1.69 -0.29 -15.15
CA ILE A 139 -1.08 -1.63 -15.07
C ILE A 139 0.39 -1.53 -14.68
N VAL A 140 1.15 -0.63 -15.32
CA VAL A 140 2.58 -0.43 -15.01
C VAL A 140 2.77 0.04 -13.56
N CYS A 141 2.01 1.04 -13.12
CA CYS A 141 2.05 1.53 -11.74
C CYS A 141 1.63 0.44 -10.74
N TRP A 142 0.66 -0.40 -11.08
CA TRP A 142 0.25 -1.51 -10.26
C TRP A 142 1.37 -2.55 -10.10
N MET A 143 2.02 -2.91 -11.21
CA MET A 143 3.17 -3.82 -11.20
C MET A 143 4.34 -3.27 -10.39
N ASP A 144 4.62 -1.96 -10.47
CA ASP A 144 5.75 -1.34 -9.79
C ASP A 144 5.45 -1.08 -8.28
N ALA A 145 4.23 -0.69 -7.92
CA ALA A 145 3.88 -0.34 -6.53
C ALA A 145 3.36 -1.52 -5.69
N PHE A 146 2.77 -2.54 -6.32
CA PHE A 146 2.16 -3.68 -5.63
C PHE A 146 2.61 -5.03 -6.23
N GLU A 147 3.92 -5.17 -6.43
CA GLU A 147 4.54 -6.38 -7.01
C GLU A 147 4.04 -7.69 -6.40
N LYS A 148 3.74 -7.70 -5.09
CA LYS A 148 3.31 -8.90 -4.35
C LYS A 148 1.97 -9.46 -4.79
N ASP A 149 1.16 -8.70 -5.54
CA ASP A 149 -0.11 -9.18 -6.11
C ASP A 149 0.08 -10.22 -7.20
N PHE A 150 1.26 -10.20 -7.81
CA PHE A 150 1.65 -11.08 -8.90
C PHE A 150 2.38 -12.33 -8.38
N TYR A 151 2.48 -12.51 -7.07
CA TYR A 151 3.05 -13.68 -6.44
C TYR A 151 1.95 -14.70 -6.10
N GLU A 152 1.92 -15.81 -6.84
CA GLU A 152 1.01 -16.93 -6.62
C GLU A 152 1.77 -18.05 -5.88
N ILE A 153 1.29 -18.45 -4.71
CA ILE A 153 1.96 -19.43 -3.83
C ILE A 153 1.76 -20.87 -4.35
N ASP A 154 0.57 -21.17 -4.88
CA ASP A 154 0.10 -22.54 -5.13
C ASP A 154 0.26 -23.02 -6.59
N SER A 155 0.93 -22.24 -7.44
CA SER A 155 1.07 -22.54 -8.88
C SER A 155 2.52 -22.49 -9.31
N ASP A 156 3.01 -23.57 -9.93
CA ASP A 156 4.35 -23.63 -10.55
C ASP A 156 4.53 -22.56 -11.64
N GLU A 157 3.41 -22.11 -12.23
CA GLU A 157 3.37 -21.02 -13.19
C GLU A 157 2.41 -19.92 -12.76
N SER A 158 2.91 -18.68 -12.72
CA SER A 158 2.09 -17.51 -12.41
C SER A 158 1.12 -17.20 -13.55
N THR A 159 -0.17 -17.42 -13.29
CA THR A 159 -1.26 -17.21 -14.25
C THR A 159 -1.37 -15.74 -14.62
N ILE A 160 -1.38 -14.84 -13.63
CA ILE A 160 -1.49 -13.39 -13.86
C ILE A 160 -0.29 -12.87 -14.67
N LEU A 161 0.94 -13.28 -14.34
CA LEU A 161 2.12 -12.81 -15.07
C LEU A 161 2.17 -13.37 -16.49
N ASN A 162 1.77 -14.62 -16.71
CA ASN A 162 1.68 -15.18 -18.06
C ASN A 162 0.65 -14.42 -18.91
N ARG A 163 -0.53 -14.11 -18.35
CA ARG A 163 -1.54 -13.28 -19.02
C ARG A 163 -1.03 -11.88 -19.37
N LEU A 164 -0.25 -11.25 -18.48
CA LEU A 164 0.38 -9.95 -18.76
C LEU A 164 1.44 -10.02 -19.85
N VAL A 165 2.24 -11.09 -19.89
CA VAL A 165 3.22 -11.32 -20.97
C VAL A 165 2.51 -11.49 -22.31
N ASP A 166 1.43 -12.25 -22.35
CA ASP A 166 0.65 -12.48 -23.57
C ASP A 166 -0.10 -11.21 -24.00
N PHE A 167 -0.72 -10.49 -23.07
CA PHE A 167 -1.34 -9.19 -23.32
C PHE A 167 -0.32 -8.18 -23.89
N GLY A 168 0.85 -8.06 -23.26
CA GLY A 168 1.92 -7.19 -23.75
C GLY A 168 2.46 -7.60 -25.12
N ARG A 169 2.45 -8.90 -25.45
CA ARG A 169 2.81 -9.39 -26.78
C ARG A 169 1.74 -9.05 -27.83
N ARG A 170 0.47 -9.26 -27.51
CA ARG A 170 -0.67 -9.04 -28.42
C ARG A 170 -0.80 -7.58 -28.85
N HIS A 171 -0.67 -6.64 -27.91
CA HIS A 171 -0.81 -5.20 -28.18
C HIS A 171 0.53 -4.45 -28.30
N ASN A 172 1.65 -5.15 -28.47
CA ASN A 172 3.00 -4.57 -28.62
C ASN A 172 3.42 -3.63 -27.46
N LEU A 173 3.02 -3.96 -26.23
CA LEU A 173 3.35 -3.23 -25.01
C LEU A 173 4.61 -3.80 -24.35
N VAL A 174 5.76 -3.38 -24.87
CA VAL A 174 7.10 -3.88 -24.46
C VAL A 174 7.39 -3.67 -22.98
N ASP A 175 6.90 -2.59 -22.39
CA ASP A 175 7.09 -2.23 -20.99
C ASP A 175 6.34 -3.15 -20.03
N ILE A 176 5.07 -3.50 -20.32
CA ILE A 176 4.29 -4.47 -19.54
C ILE A 176 4.92 -5.85 -19.68
N LYS A 177 5.20 -6.30 -20.91
CA LYS A 177 5.80 -7.60 -21.17
C LYS A 177 7.12 -7.78 -20.41
N SER A 178 8.05 -6.85 -20.56
CA SER A 178 9.38 -6.95 -19.95
C SER A 178 9.33 -6.88 -18.41
N ARG A 179 8.43 -6.09 -17.82
CA ARG A 179 8.20 -6.09 -16.37
C ARG A 179 7.61 -7.41 -15.89
N ALA A 180 6.65 -7.97 -16.60
CA ALA A 180 6.01 -9.22 -16.23
C ALA A 180 7.01 -10.39 -16.29
N GLU A 181 7.86 -10.43 -17.31
CA GLU A 181 8.94 -11.42 -17.42
C GLU A 181 9.97 -11.29 -16.27
N LYS A 182 10.35 -10.05 -15.91
CA LYS A 182 11.25 -9.78 -14.79
C LYS A 182 10.65 -10.22 -13.46
N LEU A 183 9.40 -9.86 -13.18
CA LEU A 183 8.69 -10.28 -11.97
C LEU A 183 8.56 -11.80 -11.92
N ARG A 184 8.22 -12.44 -13.03
CA ARG A 184 8.10 -13.91 -13.13
C ARG A 184 9.42 -14.60 -12.78
N HIS A 185 10.53 -14.11 -13.35
CA HIS A 185 11.85 -14.67 -13.04
C HIS A 185 12.24 -14.43 -11.58
N ARG A 186 11.99 -13.23 -11.05
CA ARG A 186 12.25 -12.91 -9.64
C ARG A 186 11.45 -13.79 -8.69
N PHE A 187 10.15 -13.97 -8.93
CA PHE A 187 9.30 -14.79 -8.07
C PHE A 187 9.65 -16.27 -8.13
N ARG A 188 10.05 -16.79 -9.29
CA ARG A 188 10.61 -18.14 -9.38
C ARG A 188 11.83 -18.31 -8.47
N ARG A 189 12.77 -17.37 -8.52
CA ARG A 189 13.94 -17.38 -7.63
C ARG A 189 13.56 -17.28 -6.15
N ILE A 190 12.55 -16.48 -5.80
CA ILE A 190 12.06 -16.37 -4.43
C ILE A 190 11.47 -17.71 -3.96
N VAL A 191 10.71 -18.41 -4.80
CA VAL A 191 10.18 -19.75 -4.50
C VAL A 191 11.34 -20.73 -4.25
N GLU A 192 12.35 -20.74 -5.13
CA GLU A 192 13.56 -21.57 -4.96
C GLU A 192 14.34 -21.27 -3.66
N GLN A 193 14.25 -20.04 -3.16
CA GLN A 193 14.89 -19.58 -1.92
C GLN A 193 14.05 -19.80 -0.65
N GLY A 194 12.91 -20.50 -0.75
CA GLY A 194 12.03 -20.78 0.40
C GLY A 194 10.87 -19.80 0.59
N GLY A 195 10.49 -19.08 -0.48
CA GLY A 195 9.30 -18.23 -0.52
C GLY A 195 9.50 -16.82 0.03
N LEU A 196 8.42 -16.04 0.06
CA LEU A 196 8.45 -14.64 0.51
C LEU A 196 8.82 -14.49 1.99
N ASN A 197 8.46 -15.45 2.83
CA ASN A 197 8.82 -15.44 4.25
C ASN A 197 10.34 -15.50 4.45
N ALA A 198 11.05 -16.29 3.64
CA ALA A 198 12.51 -16.39 3.69
C ALA A 198 13.22 -15.11 3.24
N GLN A 199 12.52 -14.17 2.59
CA GLN A 199 13.08 -12.88 2.18
C GLN A 199 13.05 -11.83 3.30
N LEU A 200 12.36 -12.11 4.41
CA LEU A 200 12.27 -11.18 5.52
C LEU A 200 13.61 -11.06 6.27
N PRO A 201 13.94 -9.86 6.79
CA PRO A 201 15.06 -9.63 7.69
C PRO A 201 15.13 -10.69 8.79
N SER A 202 16.24 -11.41 8.84
CA SER A 202 16.52 -12.36 9.92
C SER A 202 17.94 -12.19 10.43
N MET A 203 18.15 -12.58 11.69
CA MET A 203 19.47 -12.46 12.33
C MET A 203 20.54 -13.19 11.53
N SER A 204 20.26 -14.40 11.05
CA SER A 204 21.20 -15.18 10.24
C SER A 204 21.63 -14.47 8.95
N GLN A 205 20.68 -13.86 8.23
CA GLN A 205 20.98 -13.08 7.02
C GLN A 205 21.85 -11.87 7.32
N TYR A 206 21.53 -11.12 8.38
CA TYR A 206 22.32 -9.95 8.78
C TYR A 206 23.74 -10.34 9.23
N THR A 207 23.88 -11.40 10.02
CA THR A 207 25.19 -11.88 10.48
C THR A 207 26.07 -12.28 9.29
N PHE A 208 25.52 -13.04 8.34
CA PHE A 208 26.26 -13.44 7.14
C PHE A 208 26.60 -12.25 6.22
N ALA A 209 25.68 -11.29 6.06
CA ALA A 209 25.92 -10.09 5.25
C ALA A 209 27.03 -9.19 5.82
N LEU A 210 27.26 -9.23 7.15
CA LEU A 210 28.35 -8.51 7.82
C LEU A 210 29.69 -9.26 7.78
N GLY A 211 29.74 -10.43 7.13
CA GLY A 211 30.96 -11.22 6.95
C GLY A 211 31.33 -12.11 8.14
N TYR A 212 30.44 -12.29 9.10
CA TYR A 212 30.63 -13.28 10.17
C TYR A 212 30.38 -14.69 9.62
N ASP A 213 31.21 -15.63 10.06
CA ASP A 213 31.05 -17.02 9.68
C ASP A 213 29.93 -17.72 10.47
N SER A 214 29.58 -18.95 10.04
CA SER A 214 28.51 -19.71 10.69
C SER A 214 28.88 -20.13 12.13
N SER A 215 30.17 -20.26 12.45
CA SER A 215 30.66 -20.62 13.78
C SER A 215 30.49 -19.47 14.77
N ASP A 216 30.81 -18.25 14.36
CA ASP A 216 30.66 -17.02 15.14
C ASP A 216 29.19 -16.75 15.47
N TYR A 217 28.30 -17.03 14.51
CA TYR A 217 26.85 -16.95 14.72
C TYR A 217 26.39 -17.94 15.80
N LEU A 218 26.78 -19.21 15.69
CA LEU A 218 26.40 -20.26 16.65
C LEU A 218 26.93 -19.93 18.06
N TYR A 219 28.18 -19.49 18.16
CA TYR A 219 28.78 -19.06 19.43
C TYR A 219 28.04 -17.87 20.05
N SER A 220 27.70 -16.87 19.24
CA SER A 220 26.92 -15.71 19.68
C SER A 220 25.51 -16.10 20.15
N GLN A 221 24.89 -17.06 19.48
CA GLN A 221 23.56 -17.58 19.85
C GLN A 221 23.61 -18.33 21.19
N GLU A 222 24.65 -19.11 21.46
CA GLU A 222 24.85 -19.76 22.76
C GLU A 222 25.06 -18.75 23.87
N ARG A 223 25.92 -17.74 23.64
CA ARG A 223 26.13 -16.65 24.59
C ARG A 223 24.84 -15.85 24.86
N ALA A 224 24.01 -15.62 23.85
CA ALA A 224 22.72 -14.95 23.99
C ALA A 224 21.68 -15.74 24.81
N LYS A 225 21.89 -17.04 25.05
CA LYS A 225 21.07 -17.82 26.00
C LYS A 225 21.36 -17.43 27.46
N MET A 226 22.53 -16.84 27.75
CA MET A 226 22.88 -16.32 29.07
C MET A 226 22.33 -14.90 29.23
N PHE A 227 21.26 -14.74 30.02
CA PHE A 227 20.71 -13.42 30.31
C PHE A 227 21.62 -12.70 31.33
N ASP A 228 22.40 -11.75 30.85
CA ASP A 228 23.23 -10.90 31.70
C ASP A 228 22.36 -9.88 32.46
N VAL A 229 22.35 -10.00 33.78
CA VAL A 229 21.58 -9.16 34.71
C VAL A 229 22.28 -7.82 34.97
N GLY A 230 23.54 -7.65 34.54
CA GLY A 230 24.29 -6.40 34.64
C GLY A 230 23.59 -5.27 33.90
N ARG A 231 23.63 -4.03 34.42
CA ARG A 231 22.90 -2.87 33.84
C ARG A 231 23.52 -2.33 32.56
N GLU A 232 24.79 -2.63 32.32
CA GLU A 232 25.64 -2.00 31.30
C GLU A 232 25.16 -2.22 29.86
N ASN A 233 24.38 -3.28 29.63
CA ASN A 233 23.84 -3.61 28.30
C ASN A 233 22.37 -3.18 28.08
N CYS A 234 21.75 -2.42 29.01
CA CYS A 234 20.32 -2.03 28.93
C CYS A 234 20.00 -1.30 27.62
N VAL A 235 20.84 -0.33 27.26
CA VAL A 235 20.66 0.52 26.08
C VAL A 235 20.80 -0.32 24.82
N GLN A 236 21.84 -1.16 24.75
CA GLN A 236 22.13 -2.02 23.61
C GLN A 236 21.01 -3.04 23.39
N ILE A 237 20.46 -3.63 24.46
CA ILE A 237 19.28 -4.52 24.33
C ILE A 237 18.09 -3.74 23.77
N ALA A 238 17.81 -2.54 24.29
CA ALA A 238 16.70 -1.72 23.79
C ALA A 238 16.88 -1.31 22.32
N GLU A 239 18.09 -0.93 21.92
CA GLU A 239 18.45 -0.59 20.55
C GLU A 239 18.31 -1.80 19.61
N GLN A 240 18.79 -2.98 20.00
CA GLN A 240 18.67 -4.18 19.18
C GLN A 240 17.22 -4.63 19.02
N LEU A 241 16.42 -4.60 20.10
CA LEU A 241 14.99 -4.91 20.01
C LEU A 241 14.26 -3.91 19.11
N THR A 242 14.57 -2.62 19.25
CA THR A 242 13.99 -1.56 18.41
C THR A 242 14.41 -1.67 16.95
N PHE A 243 15.66 -2.06 16.69
CA PHE A 243 16.16 -2.33 15.35
C PHE A 243 15.34 -3.44 14.68
N TRP A 244 15.16 -4.58 15.34
CA TRP A 244 14.42 -5.71 14.78
C TRP A 244 12.93 -5.41 14.59
N ASP A 245 12.30 -4.75 15.56
CA ASP A 245 10.90 -4.30 15.41
C ASP A 245 10.76 -3.35 14.21
N ALA A 246 11.68 -2.39 14.06
CA ALA A 246 11.67 -1.44 12.95
C ALA A 246 11.97 -2.11 11.60
N ALA A 247 12.89 -3.08 11.56
CA ALA A 247 13.23 -3.83 10.35
C ALA A 247 12.02 -4.62 9.84
N LEU A 248 11.32 -5.34 10.72
CA LEU A 248 10.12 -6.08 10.35
C LEU A 248 8.94 -5.16 10.03
N PHE A 249 8.78 -4.05 10.74
CA PHE A 249 7.69 -3.10 10.49
C PHE A 249 7.83 -2.40 9.12
N LYS A 250 9.06 -2.18 8.64
CA LYS A 250 9.29 -1.64 7.27
C LYS A 250 8.84 -2.58 6.16
N GLU A 251 8.94 -3.89 6.40
CA GLU A 251 8.48 -4.91 5.46
C GLU A 251 6.98 -5.22 5.60
N LEU A 252 6.30 -4.65 6.60
CA LEU A 252 4.88 -4.91 6.87
C LEU A 252 4.01 -4.47 5.71
N LEU A 253 3.19 -5.39 5.20
CA LEU A 253 2.22 -5.12 4.15
C LEU A 253 0.86 -4.73 4.77
N PRO A 254 0.41 -3.47 4.67
CA PRO A 254 -0.79 -3.01 5.39
C PRO A 254 -2.07 -3.76 5.01
N TYR A 255 -2.17 -4.26 3.78
CA TYR A 255 -3.35 -5.03 3.34
C TYR A 255 -3.48 -6.36 4.11
N GLN A 256 -2.40 -6.95 4.60
CA GLN A 256 -2.45 -8.18 5.42
C GLN A 256 -3.10 -7.94 6.78
N CYS A 257 -3.10 -6.69 7.26
CA CYS A 257 -3.78 -6.26 8.50
C CYS A 257 -5.29 -6.05 8.32
N GLN A 258 -5.80 -6.05 7.09
CA GLN A 258 -7.23 -5.83 6.85
C GLN A 258 -8.06 -6.93 7.51
N GLY A 259 -9.18 -6.55 8.13
CA GLY A 259 -10.02 -7.50 8.86
C GLY A 259 -10.48 -8.70 8.02
N SER A 260 -10.77 -8.49 6.73
CA SER A 260 -11.14 -9.54 5.76
C SER A 260 -10.03 -10.57 5.53
N VAL A 261 -8.76 -10.15 5.58
CA VAL A 261 -7.57 -11.00 5.39
C VAL A 261 -7.17 -11.62 6.73
N TRP A 262 -6.95 -10.80 7.75
CA TRP A 262 -6.45 -11.24 9.06
C TRP A 262 -7.40 -12.20 9.77
N SER A 263 -8.72 -11.99 9.67
CA SER A 263 -9.71 -12.90 10.28
C SER A 263 -9.70 -14.29 9.67
N ARG A 264 -9.24 -14.43 8.41
CA ARG A 264 -9.20 -15.69 7.66
C ARG A 264 -7.82 -16.35 7.62
N ARG A 265 -6.83 -15.78 8.32
CA ARG A 265 -5.42 -16.26 8.31
C ARG A 265 -5.22 -17.74 8.64
N HIS A 266 -6.14 -18.34 9.40
CA HIS A 266 -6.08 -19.77 9.78
C HIS A 266 -6.69 -20.70 8.73
N LYS A 267 -7.49 -20.15 7.81
CA LYS A 267 -8.11 -20.88 6.69
C LYS A 267 -7.25 -20.86 5.43
N ASN A 268 -6.36 -19.86 5.32
CA ASN A 268 -5.52 -19.64 4.15
C ASN A 268 -4.09 -20.14 4.41
N HIS A 269 -3.27 -20.21 3.35
CA HIS A 269 -1.86 -20.53 3.47
C HIS A 269 -1.14 -19.58 4.46
N PRO A 270 -0.24 -20.08 5.34
CA PRO A 270 0.56 -19.28 6.27
C PRO A 270 1.17 -18.01 5.66
N ASP A 271 1.63 -18.13 4.42
CA ASP A 271 2.32 -17.04 3.72
C ASP A 271 1.38 -15.93 3.24
N THR A 272 0.06 -16.06 3.38
CA THR A 272 -0.87 -14.98 3.05
C THR A 272 -0.74 -13.76 3.97
N VAL A 273 -0.21 -13.96 5.18
CA VAL A 273 -0.01 -12.91 6.19
C VAL A 273 1.41 -12.91 6.76
N TYR A 274 2.39 -13.33 5.94
CA TYR A 274 3.77 -13.59 6.38
C TYR A 274 4.43 -12.40 7.09
N THR A 275 4.22 -11.16 6.61
CA THR A 275 4.86 -9.96 7.20
C THR A 275 4.26 -9.63 8.56
N VAL A 276 2.93 -9.67 8.68
CA VAL A 276 2.20 -9.45 9.94
C VAL A 276 2.55 -10.54 10.94
N ARG A 277 2.62 -11.80 10.49
CA ARG A 277 3.02 -12.93 11.32
C ARG A 277 4.43 -12.76 11.85
N ALA A 278 5.40 -12.40 11.02
CA ALA A 278 6.77 -12.17 11.45
C ALA A 278 6.87 -11.05 12.51
N THR A 279 6.15 -9.94 12.35
CA THR A 279 6.10 -8.88 13.37
C THR A 279 5.50 -9.38 14.69
N ILE A 280 4.44 -10.19 14.63
CA ILE A 280 3.81 -10.79 15.82
C ILE A 280 4.72 -11.84 16.47
N ASP A 281 5.42 -12.64 15.68
CA ASP A 281 6.34 -13.67 16.18
C ASP A 281 7.53 -13.04 16.88
N GLN A 282 8.06 -11.92 16.36
CA GLN A 282 9.07 -11.12 17.04
C GLN A 282 8.54 -10.57 18.38
N PHE A 283 7.34 -9.97 18.38
CA PHE A 283 6.70 -9.48 19.60
C PHE A 283 6.53 -10.60 20.64
N ASN A 284 6.04 -11.76 20.20
CA ASN A 284 5.84 -12.93 21.05
C ASN A 284 7.17 -13.48 21.57
N ALA A 285 8.20 -13.53 20.73
CA ALA A 285 9.53 -14.00 21.13
C ALA A 285 10.11 -13.12 22.25
N VAL A 286 10.01 -11.79 22.14
CA VAL A 286 10.46 -10.86 23.19
C VAL A 286 9.62 -11.05 24.45
N SER A 287 8.29 -11.13 24.34
CA SER A 287 7.41 -11.36 25.49
C SER A 287 7.74 -12.66 26.23
N GLN A 288 7.91 -13.76 25.49
CA GLN A 288 8.28 -15.05 26.04
C GLN A 288 9.66 -14.98 26.71
N ARG A 289 10.66 -14.33 26.09
CA ARG A 289 11.98 -14.15 26.70
C ARG A 289 11.92 -13.41 28.03
N VAL A 290 11.13 -12.32 28.11
CA VAL A 290 10.88 -11.59 29.36
C VAL A 290 10.25 -12.53 30.39
N MET A 291 9.16 -13.22 30.05
CA MET A 291 8.48 -14.15 30.97
C MET A 291 9.42 -15.25 31.46
N THR A 292 10.04 -16.00 30.55
CA THR A 292 10.93 -17.13 30.89
C THR A 292 12.13 -16.70 31.72
N SER A 293 12.66 -15.49 31.51
CA SER A 293 13.76 -14.96 32.34
C SER A 293 13.32 -14.68 33.78
N ILE A 294 12.05 -14.34 34.01
CA ILE A 294 11.50 -14.03 35.34
C ILE A 294 11.07 -15.31 36.08
N VAL A 295 10.46 -16.26 35.37
CA VAL A 295 9.94 -17.52 35.94
C VAL A 295 10.94 -18.69 35.92
N LEU A 296 12.24 -18.39 35.95
CA LEU A 296 13.29 -19.41 36.04
C LEU A 296 13.05 -20.34 37.27
N PRO A 297 13.05 -21.67 37.08
CA PRO A 297 12.98 -22.63 38.19
C PRO A 297 14.09 -22.38 39.21
N GLU A 298 13.79 -22.56 40.49
CA GLU A 298 14.77 -22.44 41.59
C GLU A 298 15.44 -21.05 41.74
N CYS A 299 14.89 -20.02 41.10
CA CYS A 299 15.39 -18.65 41.20
C CYS A 299 14.99 -18.00 42.54
N ARG A 300 16.00 -17.54 43.29
CA ARG A 300 15.80 -16.80 44.55
C ARG A 300 15.06 -15.48 44.30
N SER A 301 14.25 -15.06 45.27
CA SER A 301 13.42 -13.84 45.16
C SER A 301 14.24 -12.57 44.91
N ASP A 302 15.42 -12.46 45.52
CA ASP A 302 16.34 -11.34 45.36
C ASP A 302 16.94 -11.27 43.94
N PHE A 303 17.28 -12.41 43.36
CA PHE A 303 17.75 -12.48 41.98
C PHE A 303 16.63 -12.19 40.98
N ARG A 304 15.43 -12.72 41.21
CA ARG A 304 14.23 -12.42 40.41
C ARG A 304 13.92 -10.91 40.39
N ALA A 305 14.03 -10.23 41.54
CA ALA A 305 13.82 -8.80 41.61
C ALA A 305 14.82 -8.01 40.73
N LYS A 306 16.08 -8.46 40.64
CA LYS A 306 17.10 -7.86 39.76
C LYS A 306 16.76 -8.04 38.28
N ILE A 307 16.28 -9.22 37.87
CA ILE A 307 15.84 -9.47 36.48
C ILE A 307 14.65 -8.57 36.13
N ILE A 308 13.67 -8.44 37.02
CA ILE A 308 12.52 -7.54 36.81
C ILE A 308 12.99 -6.10 36.71
N ALA A 309 13.86 -5.64 37.61
CA ALA A 309 14.41 -4.29 37.58
C ALA A 309 15.17 -4.00 36.28
N LYS A 310 15.93 -4.98 35.77
CA LYS A 310 16.63 -4.91 34.49
C LYS A 310 15.67 -4.72 33.32
N TRP A 311 14.59 -5.50 33.22
CA TRP A 311 13.58 -5.31 32.17
C TRP A 311 12.85 -3.97 32.26
N ILE A 312 12.58 -3.49 33.48
CA ILE A 312 12.03 -2.14 33.69
C ILE A 312 13.01 -1.08 33.20
N GLU A 313 14.32 -1.26 33.42
CA GLU A 313 15.35 -0.33 32.97
C GLU A 313 15.52 -0.36 31.44
N ILE A 314 15.53 -1.54 30.81
CA ILE A 314 15.49 -1.69 29.35
C ILE A 314 14.27 -0.96 28.77
N ALA A 315 13.09 -1.14 29.37
CA ALA A 315 11.84 -0.53 28.91
C ALA A 315 11.89 1.00 28.90
N ARG A 316 12.64 1.62 29.82
CA ARG A 316 12.82 3.09 29.85
C ARG A 316 13.57 3.63 28.64
N PHE A 317 14.37 2.80 27.97
CA PHE A 317 15.14 3.18 26.79
C PHE A 317 14.37 2.97 25.48
N PHE A 318 13.16 2.40 25.51
CA PHE A 318 12.29 2.40 24.35
C PHE A 318 11.67 3.80 24.16
N ASP A 319 12.44 4.74 23.63
CA ASP A 319 11.86 6.00 23.17
C ASP A 319 11.13 5.76 21.84
N LYS A 320 9.81 5.99 21.82
CA LYS A 320 8.88 5.84 20.67
C LYS A 320 8.65 4.42 20.11
N ASN A 321 9.28 3.36 20.65
CA ASN A 321 8.92 1.98 20.31
C ASN A 321 7.76 1.45 21.17
N PHE A 322 6.53 1.83 20.82
CA PHE A 322 5.31 1.44 21.56
C PHE A 322 5.07 -0.08 21.57
N CYS A 323 5.50 -0.81 20.55
CA CYS A 323 5.36 -2.27 20.50
C CYS A 323 6.16 -2.92 21.62
N SER A 324 7.47 -2.63 21.71
CA SER A 324 8.34 -3.15 22.75
C SER A 324 8.04 -2.60 24.16
N LEU A 325 7.58 -1.34 24.26
CA LEU A 325 7.07 -0.76 25.51
C LEU A 325 5.85 -1.53 26.04
N THR A 326 4.93 -1.90 25.16
CA THR A 326 3.71 -2.61 25.56
C THR A 326 4.05 -4.01 26.08
N ILE A 327 5.00 -4.72 25.46
CA ILE A 327 5.48 -6.03 25.94
C ILE A 327 6.02 -5.93 27.37
N THR A 328 6.97 -5.02 27.58
CA THR A 328 7.66 -4.90 28.88
C THR A 328 6.74 -4.43 30.01
N MET A 329 5.73 -3.62 29.69
CA MET A 329 4.76 -3.11 30.67
C MET A 329 3.60 -4.08 30.95
N PHE A 330 3.11 -4.83 29.95
CA PHE A 330 1.88 -5.63 30.07
C PHE A 330 2.09 -7.13 30.24
N SER A 331 3.31 -7.67 30.02
CA SER A 331 3.61 -9.09 30.27
C SER A 331 3.41 -9.50 31.75
N LYS A 332 3.18 -8.53 32.65
CA LYS A 332 2.89 -8.74 34.07
C LYS A 332 1.40 -8.72 34.45
N LYS A 333 0.47 -8.33 33.56
CA LYS A 333 -0.94 -8.09 33.95
C LYS A 333 -1.96 -9.10 33.43
N ASN A 334 -1.69 -9.83 32.34
CA ASN A 334 -2.69 -10.72 31.71
C ASN A 334 -2.21 -12.15 31.41
N SER A 335 -0.98 -12.52 31.75
CA SER A 335 -0.49 -13.89 31.60
C SER A 335 -0.73 -14.65 32.90
N VAL A 336 -1.78 -15.47 32.95
CA VAL A 336 -1.92 -16.48 34.01
C VAL A 336 -0.82 -17.53 33.76
N PRO A 337 0.02 -17.86 34.76
CA PRO A 337 1.08 -18.84 34.60
C PRO A 337 0.58 -20.24 34.24
#